data_AF-A0A2N3NJX3-F1
#
_entry.id   AF-A0A2N3NJX3-F1
#
_cell.length_a   1.000
_cell.length_b   1.000
_cell.length_c   1.000
_cell.angle_alpha   90.00
_cell.angle_beta   90.00
_cell.angle_gamma   90.00
#
_symmetry.space_group_name_H-M   'P 1'
#
loop_
_entity.id
_entity.type
_entity.pdbx_description
1 polymer ?
#
loop_
_entity_poly.entity_id
_entity_poly.type
_entity_poly.pdbx_seq_one_letter_code
_entity_poly.pdbx_strand_id
1 'polypeptide(L)'
;MRFQSNFQLLAVALNTASLAAAYELIFYRGEGCRSENLGHWVGGPNQGCRNDNMGVAQSVIVKSTGAVDDPHMITFFSSDDCDPRTEIQHGDEDSGCFTVNYGSYVIWDVYS
;
A
#
# COMPACT_ATOMS: atom_id res chain seq x y z
N MET A 1 -57.72 -11.00 -17.85
CA MET A 1 -56.52 -11.34 -18.65
C MET A 1 -55.38 -10.46 -18.16
N ARG A 2 -54.28 -11.07 -17.66
CA ARG A 2 -53.03 -10.39 -17.25
C ARG A 2 -52.09 -10.34 -18.44
N PHE A 3 -51.30 -9.28 -18.62
CA PHE A 3 -49.93 -9.26 -19.20
C PHE A 3 -49.30 -7.90 -18.86
N GLN A 4 -48.59 -7.82 -17.72
CA GLN A 4 -47.12 -7.88 -17.56
C GLN A 4 -46.39 -6.61 -18.07
N SER A 5 -45.99 -5.77 -17.11
CA SER A 5 -45.14 -4.60 -17.29
C SER A 5 -43.67 -5.02 -17.22
N ASN A 6 -42.91 -4.79 -18.29
CA ASN A 6 -41.49 -5.14 -18.40
C ASN A 6 -40.63 -4.03 -17.76
N PHE A 7 -40.26 -4.20 -16.50
CA PHE A 7 -39.15 -3.46 -15.89
C PHE A 7 -37.83 -4.20 -16.20
N GLN A 8 -37.10 -3.74 -17.21
CA GLN A 8 -35.71 -4.17 -17.42
C GLN A 8 -34.83 -3.54 -16.32
N LEU A 9 -34.42 -4.38 -15.37
CA LEU A 9 -33.39 -4.04 -14.39
C LEU A 9 -32.02 -4.02 -15.10
N LEU A 10 -31.44 -2.82 -15.25
CA LEU A 10 -30.02 -2.68 -15.55
C LEU A 10 -29.23 -3.14 -14.33
N ALA A 11 -28.61 -4.31 -14.40
CA ALA A 11 -27.64 -4.75 -13.41
C ALA A 11 -26.35 -3.92 -13.58
N VAL A 12 -26.13 -2.96 -12.68
CA VAL A 12 -24.82 -2.30 -12.54
C VAL A 12 -23.89 -3.31 -11.88
N ALA A 13 -22.93 -3.85 -12.63
CA ALA A 13 -21.87 -4.67 -12.08
C ALA A 13 -20.94 -3.75 -11.26
N LEU A 14 -21.08 -3.75 -9.93
CA LEU A 14 -20.04 -3.19 -9.07
C LEU A 14 -18.82 -4.10 -9.19
N ASN A 15 -17.78 -3.61 -9.88
CA ASN A 15 -16.45 -4.20 -9.79
C ASN A 15 -15.97 -4.00 -8.36
N THR A 16 -16.16 -5.01 -7.50
CA THR A 16 -15.45 -5.08 -6.24
C THR A 16 -14.00 -5.38 -6.58
N ALA A 17 -13.21 -4.34 -6.90
CA ALA A 17 -11.77 -4.46 -6.88
C ALA A 17 -11.41 -4.98 -5.50
N SER A 18 -10.97 -6.23 -5.44
CA SER A 18 -10.43 -6.84 -4.24
C SER A 18 -9.35 -5.92 -3.72
N LEU A 19 -9.58 -5.26 -2.58
CA LEU A 19 -8.52 -4.60 -1.83
C LEU A 19 -7.65 -5.71 -1.24
N ALA A 20 -6.84 -6.34 -2.10
CA ALA A 20 -5.83 -7.27 -1.66
C ALA A 20 -4.84 -6.45 -0.83
N ALA A 21 -4.90 -6.59 0.49
CA ALA A 21 -3.81 -6.14 1.32
C ALA A 21 -2.61 -7.01 0.96
N ALA A 22 -1.57 -6.43 0.39
CA ALA A 22 -0.34 -7.12 0.03
C ALA A 22 0.64 -7.11 1.22
N TYR A 23 0.73 -5.98 1.91
CA TYR A 23 1.70 -5.76 2.97
C TYR A 23 1.08 -5.27 4.29
N GLU A 24 1.66 -5.74 5.39
CA GLU A 24 1.68 -5.06 6.69
C GLU A 24 2.98 -4.25 6.78
N LEU A 25 2.84 -2.94 6.94
CA LEU A 25 3.93 -2.00 7.18
C LEU A 25 3.98 -1.65 8.66
N ILE A 26 5.14 -1.77 9.29
CA ILE A 26 5.34 -1.43 10.71
C ILE A 26 6.37 -0.31 10.81
N PHE A 27 5.98 0.82 11.36
CA PHE A 27 6.78 2.04 11.37
C PHE A 27 7.57 2.19 12.66
N TYR A 28 8.82 2.61 12.57
CA TYR A 28 9.70 2.79 13.72
C TYR A 28 10.33 4.18 13.72
N ARG A 29 10.43 4.77 14.92
CA ARG A 29 11.06 6.09 15.11
C ARG A 29 12.56 6.08 14.86
N GLY A 30 13.25 4.97 15.12
CA GLY A 30 14.70 4.85 14.92
C GLY A 30 15.05 4.18 13.61
N GLU A 31 16.30 4.31 13.18
CA GLU A 31 16.86 3.53 12.08
C GLU A 31 16.93 2.03 12.39
N GLY A 32 16.98 1.19 11.36
CA GLY A 32 17.14 -0.27 11.51
C GLY A 32 16.01 -0.95 12.27
N CYS A 33 14.79 -0.41 12.22
CA CYS A 33 13.57 -0.92 12.85
C CYS A 33 13.73 -1.09 14.38
N ARG A 34 14.39 -0.10 14.98
CA ARG A 34 14.64 0.00 16.42
C ARG A 34 13.87 1.17 17.03
N SER A 35 13.93 1.26 18.36
CA SER A 35 13.24 2.28 19.16
C SER A 35 11.71 2.09 19.18
N GLU A 36 10.96 3.18 19.37
CA GLU A 36 9.51 3.20 19.45
C GLU A 36 8.85 2.70 18.16
N ASN A 37 7.92 1.76 18.30
CA ASN A 37 6.97 1.36 17.26
C ASN A 37 5.86 2.42 17.17
N LEU A 38 5.71 3.03 16.00
CA LEU A 38 4.79 4.14 15.73
C LEU A 38 3.42 3.66 15.22
N GLY A 39 3.19 2.35 15.20
CA GLY A 39 2.00 1.70 14.67
C GLY A 39 2.29 0.89 13.41
N HIS A 40 1.22 0.35 12.84
CA HIS A 40 1.26 -0.41 11.60
C HIS A 40 0.11 -0.01 10.69
N TRP A 41 0.27 -0.32 9.41
CA TRP A 41 -0.75 -0.16 8.39
C TRP A 41 -0.78 -1.39 7.50
N VAL A 42 -1.96 -1.84 7.11
CA VAL A 42 -2.16 -3.00 6.25
C VAL A 42 -2.85 -2.55 4.97
N GLY A 43 -2.24 -2.83 3.82
CA GLY A 43 -2.77 -2.41 2.53
C GLY A 43 -2.00 -2.95 1.34
N GLY A 44 -2.36 -2.48 0.15
CA GLY A 44 -1.84 -2.98 -1.11
C GLY A 44 -2.00 -1.96 -2.23
N PRO A 45 -1.96 -2.39 -3.51
CA PRO A 45 -2.06 -1.47 -4.63
C PRO A 45 -3.42 -0.77 -4.69
N ASN A 46 -3.48 0.29 -5.50
CA ASN A 46 -4.67 1.12 -5.72
C ASN A 46 -5.16 1.91 -4.49
N GLN A 47 -4.31 2.06 -3.46
CA GLN A 47 -4.61 2.86 -2.27
C GLN A 47 -3.99 4.26 -2.30
N GLY A 48 -3.36 4.62 -3.43
CA GLY A 48 -2.78 5.94 -3.67
C GLY A 48 -1.48 6.21 -2.91
N CYS A 49 -1.00 7.44 -3.03
CA CYS A 49 0.15 7.95 -2.29
C CYS A 49 -0.18 8.09 -0.81
N ARG A 50 0.73 7.61 0.05
CA ARG A 50 0.56 7.58 1.50
C ARG A 50 1.73 8.26 2.20
N ASN A 51 1.45 8.85 3.36
CA ASN A 51 2.39 9.65 4.15
C ASN A 51 2.26 9.35 5.66
N ASP A 52 1.84 8.13 6.00
CA ASP A 52 1.74 7.68 7.39
C ASP A 52 3.07 7.93 8.12
N ASN A 53 3.03 8.53 9.31
CA ASN A 53 4.21 8.83 10.13
C ASN A 53 5.33 9.66 9.45
N MET A 54 5.02 10.40 8.38
CA MET A 54 5.96 11.32 7.72
C MET A 54 6.64 12.26 8.72
N GLY A 55 7.96 12.43 8.57
CA GLY A 55 8.77 13.30 9.44
C GLY A 55 9.03 12.74 10.83
N VAL A 56 8.53 11.53 11.14
CA VAL A 56 8.68 10.86 12.44
C VAL A 56 9.30 9.47 12.31
N ALA A 57 8.81 8.66 11.36
CA ALA A 57 9.36 7.34 11.09
C ALA A 57 10.71 7.45 10.36
N GLN A 58 11.68 6.67 10.79
CA GLN A 58 13.00 6.56 10.16
C GLN A 58 13.22 5.20 9.51
N SER A 59 12.45 4.19 9.91
CA SER A 59 12.49 2.87 9.28
C SER A 59 11.12 2.17 9.28
N VAL A 60 10.98 1.20 8.39
CA VAL A 60 9.75 0.45 8.13
C VAL A 60 10.08 -1.03 7.97
N ILE A 61 9.35 -1.91 8.67
CA ILE A 61 9.32 -3.34 8.34
C ILE A 61 8.21 -3.55 7.33
N VAL A 62 8.50 -4.23 6.23
CA VAL A 62 7.50 -4.71 5.27
C VAL A 62 7.30 -6.19 5.52
N LYS A 63 6.05 -6.61 5.68
CA LYS A 63 5.68 -8.02 5.80
C LYS A 63 4.60 -8.38 4.81
N SER A 64 4.71 -9.55 4.21
CA SER A 64 3.62 -10.17 3.49
C SER A 64 2.41 -10.44 4.38
N THR A 65 1.21 -10.25 3.84
CA THR A 65 -0.06 -10.69 4.44
C THR A 65 -0.46 -12.10 3.99
N GLY A 66 0.31 -12.74 3.11
CA GLY A 66 0.04 -14.03 2.47
C GLY A 66 0.36 -13.98 0.97
N ALA A 67 0.03 -15.05 0.24
CA ALA A 67 0.41 -15.29 -1.17
C ALA A 67 -0.16 -14.30 -2.23
N VAL A 68 -0.65 -13.15 -1.79
CA VAL A 68 -1.16 -12.06 -2.62
C VAL A 68 -0.10 -10.98 -2.83
N ASP A 69 1.08 -11.13 -2.24
CA ASP A 69 2.24 -10.24 -2.25
C ASP A 69 3.10 -10.33 -3.52
N ASP A 70 3.26 -11.52 -4.12
CA ASP A 70 4.16 -11.76 -5.26
C ASP A 70 4.12 -10.74 -6.42
N PRO A 71 2.97 -10.13 -6.81
CA PRO A 71 2.95 -9.13 -7.87
C PRO A 71 3.14 -7.68 -7.39
N HIS A 72 3.51 -7.45 -6.13
CA HIS A 72 3.54 -6.11 -5.55
C HIS A 72 4.94 -5.65 -5.16
N MET A 73 5.13 -4.34 -5.14
CA MET A 73 6.36 -3.69 -4.68
C MET A 73 6.01 -2.41 -3.94
N ILE A 74 6.65 -2.15 -2.81
CA ILE A 74 6.60 -0.84 -2.16
C ILE A 74 7.70 0.07 -2.71
N THR A 75 7.36 1.32 -2.98
CA THR A 75 8.31 2.39 -3.32
C THR A 75 8.17 3.51 -2.30
N PHE A 76 9.30 3.95 -1.77
CA PHE A 76 9.42 5.11 -0.88
C PHE A 76 9.97 6.31 -1.65
N PHE A 77 9.47 7.48 -1.28
CA PHE A 77 9.84 8.77 -1.85
C PHE A 77 10.27 9.73 -0.76
N SER A 78 11.20 10.63 -1.09
CA SER A 78 11.59 11.72 -0.18
C SER A 78 10.60 12.88 -0.20
N SER A 79 9.78 13.02 -1.25
CA SER A 79 8.66 13.98 -1.27
C SER A 79 7.43 13.45 -0.52
N ASP A 80 6.46 14.31 -0.27
CA ASP A 80 5.19 14.00 0.39
C ASP A 80 4.04 13.65 -0.59
N ASP A 81 4.32 13.70 -1.89
CA ASP A 81 3.36 13.55 -2.99
C ASP A 81 3.64 12.39 -3.94
N CYS A 82 4.58 11.51 -3.57
CA CYS A 82 5.02 10.37 -4.39
C CYS A 82 5.50 10.78 -5.79
N ASP A 83 6.16 11.94 -5.91
CA ASP A 83 6.80 12.38 -7.14
C ASP A 83 7.88 11.36 -7.55
N PRO A 84 7.75 10.71 -8.73
CA PRO A 84 8.71 9.71 -9.20
C PRO A 84 10.15 10.20 -9.29
N ARG A 85 10.38 11.52 -9.37
CA ARG A 85 11.74 12.11 -9.38
C ARG A 85 12.42 12.06 -8.02
N THR A 86 11.70 11.70 -6.97
CA THR A 86 12.15 11.72 -5.57
C THR A 86 12.17 10.32 -4.94
N GLU A 87 12.04 9.27 -5.76
CA GLU A 87 12.18 7.88 -5.33
C GLU A 87 13.53 7.68 -4.63
N ILE A 88 13.50 7.02 -3.47
CA ILE A 88 14.69 6.76 -2.66
C ILE A 88 14.94 5.27 -2.45
N GLN A 89 13.90 4.44 -2.50
CA GLN A 89 14.02 3.01 -2.25
C GLN A 89 12.77 2.28 -2.77
N HIS A 90 12.96 1.07 -3.27
CA HIS A 90 11.88 0.11 -3.51
C HIS A 90 12.25 -1.27 -2.93
N GLY A 91 11.24 -2.11 -2.73
CA GLY A 91 11.41 -3.48 -2.27
C GLY A 91 10.08 -4.13 -1.90
N ASP A 92 10.17 -5.19 -1.12
CA ASP A 92 9.11 -6.11 -0.72
C ASP A 92 9.38 -6.61 0.71
N GLU A 93 8.68 -7.66 1.15
CA GLU A 93 8.87 -8.30 2.45
C GLU A 93 10.24 -8.97 2.63
N ASP A 94 10.86 -9.45 1.55
CA ASP A 94 12.17 -10.11 1.59
C ASP A 94 13.30 -9.15 1.99
N SER A 95 13.07 -7.86 1.74
CA SER A 95 13.98 -6.79 2.15
C SER A 95 13.95 -6.53 3.66
N GLY A 96 12.92 -7.02 4.37
CA GLY A 96 12.80 -6.94 5.83
C GLY A 96 12.66 -5.52 6.35
N CYS A 97 13.76 -4.93 6.84
CA CYS A 97 13.78 -3.62 7.46
C CYS A 97 14.40 -2.55 6.56
N PHE A 98 13.60 -1.58 6.16
CA PHE A 98 14.02 -0.42 5.38
C PHE A 98 14.37 0.74 6.30
N THR A 99 15.58 1.30 6.18
CA THR A 99 15.92 2.60 6.82
C THR A 99 15.78 3.68 5.75
N VAL A 100 14.68 4.43 5.78
CA VAL A 100 14.22 5.18 4.61
C VAL A 100 13.84 6.64 4.83
N ASN A 101 13.71 7.17 6.06
CA ASN A 101 13.43 8.61 6.31
C ASN A 101 12.47 9.26 5.27
N TYR A 102 11.38 8.57 4.93
CA TYR A 102 10.57 8.88 3.76
C TYR A 102 9.63 10.07 4.01
N GLY A 103 9.23 10.73 2.92
CA GLY A 103 8.11 11.67 2.89
C GLY A 103 6.79 10.95 2.57
N SER A 104 6.84 10.02 1.62
CA SER A 104 5.68 9.24 1.20
C SER A 104 6.04 7.86 0.64
N TYR A 105 5.03 7.00 0.43
CA TYR A 105 5.17 5.69 -0.17
C TYR A 105 3.93 5.26 -0.98
N VAL A 106 4.13 4.33 -1.92
CA VAL A 106 3.08 3.65 -2.69
C VAL A 106 3.40 2.16 -2.75
N ILE A 107 2.36 1.32 -2.74
CA ILE A 107 2.46 -0.08 -3.15
C ILE A 107 1.94 -0.18 -4.59
N TRP A 108 2.78 -0.67 -5.49
CA TRP A 108 2.46 -0.88 -6.90
C TRP A 108 2.03 -2.31 -7.16
N ASP A 109 1.19 -2.50 -8.17
CA ASP A 109 1.03 -3.76 -8.86
C ASP A 109 1.98 -3.75 -10.06
N VAL A 110 2.97 -4.64 -10.05
CA VAL A 110 4.07 -4.65 -11.02
C VAL A 110 3.63 -5.24 -12.37
N TYR A 111 2.50 -5.95 -12.41
CA TYR A 111 1.99 -6.60 -13.61
C TYR A 111 0.72 -5.95 -14.20
N SER A 112 0.26 -4.83 -13.64
CA SER A 112 -0.93 -4.10 -14.10
C SER A 112 -0.67 -3.07 -15.20
#